data_AF-A0A0G1HWV7-F1
#
_entry.id   AF-A0A0G1HWV7-F1
#
_cell.length_a   1.000
_cell.length_b   1.000
_cell.length_c   1.000
_cell.angle_alpha   90.00
_cell.angle_beta   90.00
_cell.angle_gamma   90.00
#
_symmetry.space_group_name_H-M   'P 1'
#
loop_
_entity.id
_entity.type
_entity.pdbx_description
1 polymer ?
#
loop_
_entity_poly.entity_id
_entity_poly.type
_entity_poly.pdbx_seq_one_letter_code
_entity_poly.pdbx_strand_id
1 'polypeptide(L)'
;MKPLKNLRYRVLCTAADILERKASVSPLDVLIGIGFLKPNHVHDWEMGEIPYLEQIIEDDIQKVNCVLKWIRQWAIQKGLKPKEVNYTLKSNNGTNR
;
A
#
# COMPACT_ATOMS: atom_id res chain seq x y z
N MET A 1 -5.67 12.97 -23.50
CA MET A 1 -4.76 12.07 -22.74
C MET A 1 -3.99 12.87 -21.69
N LYS A 2 -4.57 13.09 -20.49
CA LYS A 2 -3.89 13.75 -19.35
C LYS A 2 -4.03 13.06 -17.96
N PRO A 3 -4.30 11.73 -17.80
CA PRO A 3 -4.51 11.20 -16.44
C PRO A 3 -3.24 10.72 -15.71
N LEU A 4 -2.20 10.26 -16.42
CA LEU A 4 -1.09 9.50 -15.79
C LEU A 4 -0.04 10.36 -15.08
N LYS A 5 0.29 11.55 -15.61
CA LYS A 5 1.28 12.45 -14.96
C LYS A 5 0.75 13.02 -13.64
N ASN A 6 -0.54 13.34 -13.59
CA ASN A 6 -1.21 13.81 -12.37
C ASN A 6 -1.27 12.72 -11.30
N LEU A 7 -1.53 11.47 -11.70
CA LEU A 7 -1.55 10.35 -10.76
C LEU A 7 -0.17 10.11 -10.15
N ARG A 8 0.89 10.06 -10.97
CA ARG A 8 2.25 9.89 -10.47
C ARG A 8 2.64 11.00 -9.50
N TYR A 9 2.36 12.27 -9.83
CA TYR A 9 2.66 13.39 -8.94
C TYR A 9 1.92 13.26 -7.60
N ARG A 10 0.61 12.95 -7.63
CA ARG A 10 -0.19 12.72 -6.41
C ARG A 10 0.41 11.60 -5.56
N VAL A 11 0.75 10.46 -6.16
CA VAL A 11 1.39 9.33 -5.46
C VAL A 11 2.66 9.76 -4.74
N LEU A 12 3.52 10.53 -5.40
CA LEU A 12 4.79 10.97 -4.80
C LEU A 12 4.58 12.02 -3.69
N CYS A 13 3.65 12.96 -3.88
CA CYS A 13 3.30 13.93 -2.84
C CYS A 13 2.70 13.26 -1.61
N THR A 14 1.77 12.32 -1.80
CA THR A 14 1.19 11.53 -0.72
C THR A 14 2.25 10.72 0.01
N ALA A 15 3.15 10.05 -0.73
CA ALA A 15 4.25 9.31 -0.12
C ALA A 15 5.20 10.20 0.70
N ALA A 16 5.47 11.42 0.23
CA ALA A 16 6.28 12.39 0.97
C ALA A 16 5.59 12.88 2.25
N ASP A 17 4.30 13.24 2.18
CA ASP A 17 3.52 13.65 3.36
C ASP A 17 3.43 12.53 4.41
N ILE A 18 3.21 11.28 3.99
CA ILE A 18 3.24 10.12 4.89
C ILE A 18 4.62 9.95 5.53
N LEU A 19 5.69 10.10 4.77
CA LEU A 19 7.06 9.98 5.30
C LEU A 19 7.33 11.04 6.38
N GLU A 20 6.88 12.28 6.17
CA GLU A 20 7.03 13.36 7.15
C GLU A 20 6.23 13.08 8.44
N ARG A 21 5.04 12.49 8.33
CA ARG A 21 4.17 12.21 9.49
C ARG A 21 4.54 10.95 10.27
N LYS A 22 4.86 9.86 9.56
CA LYS A 22 5.03 8.50 10.12
C LYS A 22 6.49 8.03 10.17
N ALA A 23 7.44 8.84 9.69
CA ALA A 23 8.86 8.50 9.50
C ALA A 23 9.11 7.21 8.68
N SER A 24 8.07 6.70 8.03
CA SER A 24 8.03 5.44 7.30
C SER A 24 6.89 5.49 6.29
N VAL A 25 7.04 4.81 5.16
CA VAL A 25 6.04 4.77 4.09
C VAL A 25 5.74 3.33 3.76
N SER A 26 4.49 2.91 3.98
CA SER A 26 3.98 1.65 3.45
C SER A 26 3.34 1.88 2.09
N PRO A 27 3.50 0.97 1.12
CA PRO A 27 2.75 1.03 -0.13
C PRO A 27 1.22 1.06 0.09
N LEU A 28 0.72 0.40 1.14
CA LEU A 28 -0.70 0.39 1.49
C LEU A 28 -1.18 1.79 1.94
N ASP A 29 -0.39 2.50 2.77
CA ASP A 29 -0.72 3.87 3.18
C ASP A 29 -0.83 4.80 1.97
N VAL A 30 0.06 4.65 0.98
CA VAL A 30 0.01 5.45 -0.25
C VAL A 30 -1.23 5.12 -1.08
N LEU A 31 -1.56 3.82 -1.25
CA LEU A 31 -2.76 3.37 -1.96
C LEU A 31 -4.05 3.89 -1.30
N ILE A 32 -4.10 3.92 0.03
CA ILE A 32 -5.21 4.53 0.78
C ILE A 32 -5.24 6.04 0.52
N GLY A 33 -4.10 6.73 0.65
CA GLY A 33 -4.02 8.19 0.50
C GLY A 33 -4.36 8.70 -0.90
N ILE A 34 -4.16 7.89 -1.96
CA ILE A 34 -4.61 8.23 -3.31
C ILE A 34 -6.06 7.83 -3.61
N GLY A 35 -6.70 7.07 -2.70
CA GLY A 35 -8.09 6.62 -2.81
C GLY A 35 -8.30 5.33 -3.61
N PHE A 36 -7.24 4.54 -3.84
CA PHE A 36 -7.34 3.24 -4.50
C PHE A 36 -7.82 2.13 -3.56
N LEU A 37 -7.59 2.30 -2.25
CA LEU A 37 -8.04 1.38 -1.21
C LEU A 37 -8.75 2.18 -0.11
N LYS A 38 -9.76 1.57 0.51
CA LYS A 38 -10.37 2.10 1.73
C LYS A 38 -9.65 1.49 2.94
N PRO A 39 -9.40 2.28 4.01
CA PRO A 39 -8.68 1.79 5.19
C PRO A 39 -9.38 0.58 5.84
N ASN A 40 -10.71 0.56 5.84
CA ASN A 40 -11.49 -0.55 6.40
C ASN A 40 -11.19 -1.88 5.69
N HIS A 41 -11.13 -1.87 4.36
CA HIS A 41 -10.83 -3.10 3.62
C HIS A 41 -9.38 -3.57 3.78
N VAL A 42 -8.44 -2.65 3.98
CA VAL A 42 -7.06 -3.02 4.32
C VAL A 42 -7.01 -3.69 5.68
N HIS A 43 -7.78 -3.18 6.65
CA HIS A 43 -7.90 -3.82 7.97
C HIS A 43 -8.51 -5.22 7.87
N ASP A 44 -9.60 -5.40 7.13
CA ASP A 44 -10.24 -6.70 6.92
C ASP A 44 -9.28 -7.70 6.24
N TRP A 45 -8.47 -7.24 5.28
CA TRP A 45 -7.41 -8.05 4.67
C TRP A 45 -6.28 -8.39 5.64
N GLU A 46 -5.80 -7.43 6.45
CA GLU A 46 -4.78 -7.70 7.48
C GLU A 46 -5.27 -8.69 8.53
N MET A 47 -6.58 -8.70 8.80
CA MET A 47 -7.24 -9.65 9.71
C MET A 47 -7.51 -11.02 9.05
N GLY A 48 -7.31 -11.16 7.74
CA GLY A 48 -7.54 -12.39 7.00
C GLY A 48 -9.01 -12.65 6.63
N GLU A 49 -9.91 -11.69 6.86
CA GLU A 49 -11.32 -11.76 6.46
C GLU A 49 -11.45 -11.67 4.94
N ILE A 50 -10.54 -10.93 4.28
CA ILE A 50 -10.45 -10.86 2.83
C ILE A 50 -9.19 -11.61 2.37
N PRO A 51 -9.32 -12.66 1.54
CA PRO A 51 -8.18 -13.50 1.18
C PRO A 51 -7.22 -12.82 0.19
N TYR A 52 -7.69 -11.91 -0.66
CA TYR A 52 -6.86 -11.27 -1.69
C TYR A 52 -7.15 -9.77 -1.82
N LEU A 53 -6.09 -8.96 -1.81
CA LEU A 53 -6.19 -7.50 -2.03
C LEU A 53 -6.81 -7.18 -3.40
N GLU A 54 -6.60 -8.05 -4.39
CA GLU A 54 -7.13 -7.92 -5.76
C GLU A 54 -8.66 -7.93 -5.82
N GLN A 55 -9.34 -8.53 -4.84
CA GLN A 55 -10.81 -8.51 -4.77
C GLN A 55 -11.36 -7.17 -4.26
N ILE A 56 -10.52 -6.38 -3.60
CA ILE A 56 -10.87 -5.10 -2.98
C ILE A 56 -10.54 -3.94 -3.91
N ILE A 57 -9.54 -4.13 -4.76
CA ILE A 57 -9.14 -3.15 -5.76
C ILE A 57 -10.26 -3.08 -6.81
N GLU A 58 -11.17 -2.12 -6.65
CA GLU A 58 -12.27 -1.87 -7.60
C GLU A 58 -11.76 -1.38 -8.98
N ASP A 59 -10.50 -0.95 -9.06
CA ASP A 59 -9.86 -0.40 -10.27
C ASP A 59 -8.90 -1.41 -10.94
N ASP A 60 -8.13 -0.95 -11.92
CA ASP A 60 -7.24 -1.76 -12.74
C ASP A 60 -5.98 -2.15 -11.96
N ILE A 61 -5.80 -3.46 -11.71
CA ILE A 61 -4.60 -4.08 -11.11
C ILE A 61 -3.30 -3.60 -11.79
N GLN A 62 -3.34 -3.28 -13.08
CA GLN A 62 -2.17 -2.74 -13.79
C GLN A 62 -1.79 -1.35 -13.26
N LYS A 63 -2.76 -0.49 -12.92
CA LYS A 63 -2.47 0.82 -12.33
C LYS A 63 -1.87 0.69 -10.94
N VAL A 64 -2.35 -0.24 -10.12
CA VAL A 64 -1.77 -0.52 -8.80
C VAL A 64 -0.31 -0.95 -8.95
N ASN A 65 -0.02 -1.88 -9.86
CA ASN A 65 1.35 -2.28 -10.16
C ASN A 65 2.24 -1.11 -10.62
N CYS A 66 1.72 -0.20 -11.44
CA CYS A 66 2.44 1.03 -11.82
C CYS A 66 2.73 1.92 -10.62
N VAL A 67 1.76 2.13 -9.73
CA VAL A 67 1.92 2.93 -8.51
C VAL A 67 2.99 2.33 -7.60
N LEU A 68 2.94 1.01 -7.36
CA LEU A 68 3.96 0.30 -6.58
C LEU A 68 5.36 0.47 -7.16
N LYS A 69 5.51 0.37 -8.49
CA LYS A 69 6.78 0.64 -9.18
C LYS A 69 7.27 2.07 -8.96
N TRP A 70 6.40 3.06 -9.05
CA TRP A 70 6.76 4.46 -8.82
C TRP A 70 7.18 4.74 -7.38
N ILE A 71 6.48 4.18 -6.39
CA ILE A 71 6.84 4.31 -4.97
C ILE A 71 8.21 3.67 -4.72
N ARG A 72 8.45 2.46 -5.25
CA ARG A 72 9.73 1.78 -5.12
C ARG A 72 10.87 2.60 -5.72
N GLN A 73 10.70 3.13 -6.93
CA GLN A 73 11.71 3.98 -7.57
C GLN A 73 11.98 5.25 -6.75
N TRP A 74 10.93 5.89 -6.24
CA TRP A 74 11.06 7.08 -5.40
C TRP A 74 11.78 6.78 -4.08
N ALA A 75 11.45 5.66 -3.42
CA ALA A 75 12.10 5.24 -2.18
C ALA A 75 13.59 5.00 -2.37
N ILE A 76 13.98 4.34 -3.47
CA ILE A 76 15.39 4.15 -3.86
C ILE A 76 16.08 5.50 -4.08
N GLN A 77 15.45 6.42 -4.83
CA GLN A 77 16.00 7.76 -5.07
C GLN A 77 16.16 8.59 -3.79
N LYS A 78 15.26 8.41 -2.82
CA LYS A 78 15.34 9.06 -1.50
C LYS A 78 16.31 8.38 -0.54
N GLY A 79 16.93 7.26 -0.92
CA GLY A 79 17.84 6.51 -0.06
C GLY A 79 17.15 5.85 1.13
N LEU A 80 15.83 5.60 1.03
CA LEU A 80 15.09 4.94 2.10
C LEU A 80 15.52 3.48 2.20
N LYS A 81 15.78 3.03 3.43
CA LYS A 81 16.11 1.63 3.69
C LYS A 81 14.82 0.80 3.76
N PRO A 82 14.71 -0.32 3.03
CA PRO A 82 13.60 -1.22 3.19
C PRO A 82 13.62 -1.76 4.62
N LYS A 83 12.49 -1.65 5.31
CA LYS A 83 12.26 -2.31 6.59
C LYS A 83 11.36 -3.50 6.31
N GLU A 84 11.86 -4.71 6.53
CA GLU A 84 11.02 -5.90 6.39
C GLU A 84 9.89 -5.82 7.41
N VAL A 85 8.65 -5.87 6.92
CA VAL A 85 7.46 -5.98 7.73
C VAL A 85 7.09 -7.46 7.72
N ASN A 86 7.19 -8.12 8.87
CA ASN A 86 6.76 -9.51 9.00
C ASN A 86 5.23 -9.53 8.94
N TYR A 87 4.67 -9.92 7.80
CA TYR A 87 3.27 -10.29 7.67
C TYR A 87 3.09 -11.69 8.25
N THR A 88 3.09 -11.81 9.57
CA THR A 88 2.68 -13.03 10.24
C THR A 88 1.16 -13.07 10.29
N LEU A 89 0.55 -13.96 9.52
CA LEU A 89 -0.81 -14.39 9.79
C LEU A 89 -0.84 -14.84 11.27
N LYS A 90 -1.63 -14.14 12.10
CA LYS A 90 -1.96 -14.65 13.43
C LYS A 90 -2.81 -15.89 13.20
N SER A 91 -2.15 -17.04 13.06
CA SER A 91 -2.84 -18.32 13.13
C SER A 91 -3.39 -18.41 14.54
N ASN A 92 -4.69 -18.18 14.69
CA ASN A 92 -5.46 -18.64 15.83
C ASN A 92 -5.58 -20.17 15.74
N ASN A 93 -4.45 -20.90 15.68
CA ASN A 93 -4.46 -22.33 15.91
C ASN A 93 -4.67 -22.52 17.40
N GLY A 94 -5.95 -22.50 17.79
CA GLY A 94 -6.43 -22.90 19.09
C GLY A 94 -5.85 -24.25 19.45
N THR A 95 -4.90 -24.23 20.37
CA THR A 95 -4.45 -25.42 21.07
C THR A 95 -5.59 -25.83 21.99
N ASN A 96 -6.47 -26.70 21.51
CA ASN A 96 -7.36 -27.47 22.37
C ASN A 96 -7.83 -28.73 21.63
N ARG A 97 -7.03 -29.80 21.64
CA ARG A 97 -7.25 -30.99 22.47
C ARG A 97 -6.24 -32.09 22.12
#